data_AF-A0A382PLJ4-F1
#
_entry.id   AF-A0A382PLJ4-F1
#
_cell.length_a   1.000
_cell.length_b   1.000
_cell.length_c   1.000
_cell.angle_alpha   90.00
_cell.angle_beta   90.00
_cell.angle_gamma   90.00
#
_symmetry.space_group_name_H-M   'P 1'
#
loop_
_entity.id
_entity.type
_entity.pdbx_description
1 polymer ?
#
loop_
_entity_poly.entity_id
_entity_poly.type
_entity_poly.pdbx_seq_one_letter_code
_entity_poly.pdbx_strand_id
1 'polypeptide(L)'
;GEAFVALNLVAKPAADETLRELGAAARHSDDHLLALLIDNQMRDGERSRRWSAALVEFSTPHSDNKAVIQGWIDKWVPLAAKAIETYCAALPDNAGIADAAIGRLQAFHRSLSTSA
;
A
#
# COMPACT_ATOMS: atom_id res chain seq x y z
N GLY A 1 -3.69 -15.29 -10.14
CA GLY A 1 -4.51 -14.06 -10.08
C GLY A 1 -4.56 -13.54 -8.67
N GLU A 2 -5.34 -14.18 -7.79
CA GLU A 2 -5.59 -13.67 -6.44
C GLU A 2 -4.33 -13.40 -5.61
N ALA A 3 -3.34 -14.32 -5.61
CA ALA A 3 -2.10 -14.11 -4.87
C ALA A 3 -1.35 -12.82 -5.30
N PHE A 4 -1.38 -12.48 -6.59
CA PHE A 4 -0.81 -11.22 -7.07
C PHE A 4 -1.58 -10.01 -6.52
N VAL A 5 -2.91 -10.04 -6.56
CA VAL A 5 -3.75 -8.95 -6.04
C VAL A 5 -3.58 -8.79 -4.54
N ALA A 6 -3.75 -9.87 -3.77
CA ALA A 6 -3.63 -9.87 -2.33
C ALA A 6 -2.24 -9.38 -1.87
N LEU A 7 -1.16 -9.83 -2.53
CA LEU A 7 0.20 -9.46 -2.14
C LEU A 7 0.62 -8.09 -2.69
N ASN A 8 0.59 -7.90 -4.01
CA ASN A 8 1.23 -6.75 -4.66
C ASN A 8 0.32 -5.53 -4.75
N LEU A 9 -0.99 -5.72 -4.75
CA LEU A 9 -1.94 -4.59 -4.80
C LEU A 9 -2.44 -4.20 -3.42
N VAL A 10 -2.45 -5.11 -2.44
CA VAL A 10 -3.05 -4.86 -1.12
C VAL A 10 -2.02 -4.93 0.01
N ALA A 11 -1.49 -6.12 0.33
CA ALA A 11 -0.69 -6.32 1.53
C ALA A 11 0.66 -5.57 1.51
N LYS A 12 1.41 -5.67 0.41
CA LYS A 12 2.71 -4.99 0.29
C LYS A 12 2.55 -3.47 0.28
N PRO A 13 1.63 -2.86 -0.51
CA PRO A 13 1.37 -1.43 -0.41
C PRO A 13 0.97 -0.99 1.00
N ALA A 14 0.10 -1.72 1.69
CA ALA A 14 -0.26 -1.41 3.07
C ALA A 14 0.95 -1.44 4.02
N ALA A 15 1.82 -2.46 3.90
CA ALA A 15 3.05 -2.54 4.68
C ALA A 15 4.01 -1.37 4.37
N ASP A 16 4.17 -1.01 3.09
CA ASP A 16 4.97 0.15 2.68
C ASP A 16 4.44 1.46 3.30
N GLU A 17 3.11 1.61 3.36
CA GLU A 17 2.48 2.78 3.99
C GLU A 17 2.75 2.83 5.50
N THR A 18 2.71 1.67 6.20
CA THR A 18 3.08 1.62 7.63
C THR A 18 4.56 1.89 7.87
N LEU A 19 5.46 1.41 7.00
CA LEU A 19 6.89 1.70 7.07
C LEU A 19 7.18 3.18 6.84
N ARG A 20 6.41 3.84 5.96
CA ARG A 20 6.53 5.29 5.77
C ARG A 20 6.23 6.06 7.06
N GLU A 21 5.19 5.67 7.79
CA GLU A 21 4.88 6.27 9.08
C GLU A 21 5.95 5.95 10.14
N LEU A 22 6.50 4.73 10.15
CA LEU A 22 7.65 4.41 11.00
C LEU A 22 8.87 5.29 10.68
N GLY A 23 9.15 5.54 9.40
CA GLY A 23 10.23 6.43 8.98
C GLY A 23 10.00 7.88 9.41
N ALA A 24 8.76 8.35 9.44
CA ALA A 24 8.41 9.66 9.99
C ALA A 24 8.65 9.72 11.50
N ALA A 25 8.18 8.71 12.25
CA ALA A 25 8.40 8.60 13.69
C ALA A 25 9.90 8.53 14.04
N ALA A 26 10.70 7.78 13.26
CA ALA A 26 12.15 7.69 13.41
C ALA A 26 12.81 9.06 13.28
N ARG A 27 12.44 9.87 12.27
CA ARG A 27 12.94 11.24 12.12
C ARG A 27 12.57 12.13 13.31
N HIS A 28 11.34 12.00 13.83
CA HIS A 28 10.91 12.79 14.99
C HIS A 28 11.68 12.41 16.27
N SER A 29 12.20 11.18 16.32
CA SER A 29 12.97 10.65 17.44
C SER A 29 14.49 10.73 17.23
N ASP A 30 14.96 11.54 16.26
CA ASP A 30 16.37 11.68 15.87
C ASP A 30 17.07 10.37 15.43
N ASP A 31 16.32 9.32 15.11
CA ASP A 31 16.84 8.10 14.49
C ASP A 31 16.91 8.27 12.96
N HIS A 32 17.93 9.01 12.53
CA HIS A 32 18.17 9.27 11.11
C HIS A 32 18.60 8.03 10.34
N LEU A 33 19.22 7.03 10.99
CA LEU A 33 19.66 5.81 10.32
C LEU A 33 18.46 5.01 9.85
N LEU A 34 17.50 4.76 10.74
CA LEU A 34 16.28 4.02 10.39
C LEU A 34 15.45 4.78 9.34
N ALA A 35 15.34 6.10 9.48
CA ALA A 35 14.63 6.93 8.50
C ALA A 35 15.23 6.79 7.08
N LEU A 36 16.56 6.89 6.95
CA LEU A 36 17.25 6.75 5.66
C LEU A 36 17.19 5.33 5.09
N LEU A 37 17.22 4.31 5.96
CA LEU A 37 17.05 2.92 5.54
C LEU A 37 15.65 2.70 4.94
N ILE A 38 14.62 3.23 5.59
CA ILE A 38 13.23 3.15 5.10
C ILE A 38 13.11 3.91 3.78
N ASP A 39 13.67 5.11 3.66
CA ASP A 39 13.66 5.87 2.40
C ASP A 39 14.29 5.07 1.24
N ASN A 40 15.36 4.32 1.51
CA ASN A 40 15.97 3.44 0.53
C ASN A 40 15.02 2.29 0.13
N GLN A 41 14.40 1.63 1.11
CA GLN A 41 13.44 0.54 0.89
C GLN A 41 12.20 1.02 0.12
N MET A 42 11.76 2.26 0.31
CA MET A 42 10.62 2.83 -0.42
C MET A 42 10.88 2.90 -1.94
N ARG A 43 12.13 3.04 -2.38
CA ARG A 43 12.48 2.98 -3.82
C ARG A 43 12.17 1.61 -4.42
N ASP A 44 12.34 0.54 -3.64
CA ASP A 44 11.97 -0.82 -4.04
C ASP A 44 10.46 -1.02 -4.04
N GLY A 45 9.76 -0.44 -3.05
CA GLY A 45 8.30 -0.37 -3.00
C GLY A 45 7.72 0.29 -4.26
N GLU A 46 8.24 1.46 -4.63
CA GLU A 46 7.85 2.18 -5.86
C GLU A 46 8.12 1.38 -7.13
N ARG A 47 9.30 0.75 -7.23
CA ARG A 47 9.59 -0.15 -8.36
C ARG A 47 8.57 -1.27 -8.44
N SER A 48 8.18 -1.84 -7.29
CA SER A 48 7.17 -2.89 -7.22
C SER A 48 5.80 -2.43 -7.69
N ARG A 49 5.38 -1.21 -7.28
CA ARG A 49 4.11 -0.61 -7.69
C ARG A 49 4.05 -0.39 -9.21
N ARG A 50 5.14 0.08 -9.83
CA ARG A 50 5.20 0.31 -11.29
C ARG A 50 4.93 -0.94 -12.11
N TRP A 51 5.63 -2.04 -11.84
CA TRP A 51 5.38 -3.26 -12.63
C TRP A 51 4.01 -3.88 -12.32
N SER A 52 3.53 -3.75 -11.07
CA SER A 52 2.20 -4.24 -10.69
C SER A 52 1.09 -3.47 -11.42
N ALA A 53 1.21 -2.15 -11.53
CA ALA A 53 0.28 -1.31 -12.29
C ALA A 53 0.30 -1.67 -13.78
N ALA A 54 1.48 -1.85 -14.38
CA ALA A 54 1.59 -2.27 -15.78
C ALA A 54 0.96 -3.64 -16.04
N LEU A 55 1.06 -4.58 -15.09
CA LEU A 55 0.39 -5.89 -15.22
C LEU A 55 -1.13 -5.76 -15.13
N VAL A 56 -1.66 -4.88 -14.26
CA VAL A 56 -3.10 -4.59 -14.21
C VAL A 56 -3.55 -3.98 -15.54
N GLU A 57 -2.84 -2.97 -16.04
CA GLU A 57 -3.12 -2.33 -17.34
C GLU A 57 -3.10 -3.32 -18.50
N PHE A 58 -2.17 -4.27 -18.52
CA PHE A 58 -2.13 -5.34 -19.52
C PHE A 58 -3.34 -6.29 -19.42
N SER A 59 -3.83 -6.53 -18.20
CA SER A 59 -4.84 -7.56 -17.92
C SER A 59 -6.28 -7.06 -18.11
N THR A 60 -6.55 -5.76 -17.96
CA THR A 60 -7.91 -5.20 -18.01
C THR A 60 -8.56 -5.07 -19.39
N PRO A 61 -7.86 -4.95 -20.54
CA PRO A 61 -8.49 -4.87 -21.85
C PRO A 61 -9.13 -6.18 -22.32
N HIS A 62 -8.72 -7.31 -21.72
CA HIS A 62 -9.18 -8.63 -22.09
C HIS A 62 -10.10 -9.14 -20.98
N SER A 63 -11.39 -9.36 -21.28
CA SER A 63 -12.38 -10.04 -20.40
C SER A 63 -12.86 -9.29 -19.13
N ASP A 64 -13.63 -9.99 -18.31
CA ASP A 64 -14.12 -9.58 -16.98
C ASP A 64 -13.00 -9.44 -15.91
N ASN A 65 -11.73 -9.51 -16.30
CA ASN A 65 -10.57 -9.38 -15.42
C ASN A 65 -10.61 -8.12 -14.57
N LYS A 66 -11.15 -7.01 -15.08
CA LYS A 66 -11.33 -5.77 -14.31
C LYS A 66 -12.20 -6.02 -13.07
N ALA A 67 -13.34 -6.69 -13.23
CA ALA A 67 -14.25 -7.03 -12.15
C ALA A 67 -13.64 -8.07 -11.19
N VAL A 68 -12.90 -9.06 -11.71
CA VAL A 68 -12.23 -10.08 -10.88
C VAL A 68 -11.13 -9.46 -10.01
N ILE A 69 -10.30 -8.58 -10.58
CA ILE A 69 -9.25 -7.86 -9.85
C ILE A 69 -9.88 -6.98 -8.77
N GLN A 70 -10.93 -6.21 -9.12
CA GLN A 70 -11.61 -5.35 -8.16
C GLN A 70 -12.24 -6.16 -7.02
N GLY A 71 -12.92 -7.28 -7.33
CA GLY A 71 -13.52 -8.14 -6.30
C GLY A 71 -12.49 -8.72 -5.33
N TRP A 72 -11.28 -9.04 -5.78
CA TRP A 72 -10.20 -9.43 -4.88
C TRP A 72 -9.65 -8.25 -4.07
N ILE A 73 -9.52 -7.06 -4.66
CA ILE A 73 -9.15 -5.85 -3.89
C ILE A 73 -10.16 -5.64 -2.76
N ASP A 74 -11.46 -5.62 -3.07
CA ASP A 74 -12.54 -5.40 -2.11
C ASP A 74 -12.54 -6.46 -0.99
N LYS A 75 -12.22 -7.72 -1.33
CA LYS A 75 -12.07 -8.81 -0.35
C LYS A 75 -10.93 -8.57 0.64
N TRP A 76 -9.78 -8.06 0.17
CA TRP A 76 -8.55 -8.01 0.98
C TRP A 76 -8.30 -6.65 1.65
N VAL A 77 -8.83 -5.55 1.11
CA VAL A 77 -8.67 -4.19 1.66
C VAL A 77 -9.11 -4.06 3.12
N PRO A 78 -10.21 -4.67 3.60
CA PRO A 78 -10.59 -4.57 5.01
C PRO A 78 -9.53 -5.13 5.97
N LEU A 79 -8.83 -6.22 5.59
CA LEU A 79 -7.73 -6.77 6.39
C LEU A 79 -6.51 -5.85 6.36
N ALA A 80 -6.21 -5.23 5.22
CA ALA A 80 -5.12 -4.27 5.11
C ALA A 80 -5.38 -2.99 5.93
N ALA A 81 -6.60 -2.46 5.90
CA ALA A 81 -7.00 -1.31 6.71
C ALA A 81 -6.83 -1.62 8.21
N LYS A 82 -7.33 -2.77 8.67
CA LYS A 82 -7.14 -3.21 10.06
C LYS A 82 -5.66 -3.36 10.43
N ALA A 83 -4.83 -3.87 9.52
CA ALA A 83 -3.39 -4.00 9.75
C ALA A 83 -2.71 -2.62 9.89
N ILE A 84 -3.06 -1.66 9.03
CA ILE A 84 -2.59 -0.28 9.12
C ILE A 84 -3.03 0.36 10.44
N GLU A 85 -4.31 0.29 10.77
CA GLU A 85 -4.87 0.84 12.03
C GLU A 85 -4.13 0.27 13.24
N THR A 86 -3.99 -1.05 13.30
CA THR A 86 -3.35 -1.74 14.43
C THR A 86 -1.88 -1.35 14.57
N TYR A 87 -1.14 -1.29 13.46
CA TYR A 87 0.26 -0.94 13.47
C TYR A 87 0.47 0.53 13.84
N CYS A 88 -0.25 1.43 13.18
CA CYS A 88 -0.15 2.87 13.40
C CYS A 88 -0.57 3.28 14.82
N ALA A 89 -1.55 2.60 15.43
CA ALA A 89 -1.94 2.85 16.82
C ALA A 89 -0.79 2.60 17.83
N ALA A 90 0.20 1.78 17.47
CA ALA A 90 1.37 1.51 18.31
C ALA A 90 2.52 2.51 18.11
N LEU A 91 2.46 3.39 17.10
CA LEU A 91 3.48 4.41 16.86
C LEU A 91 3.29 5.63 17.80
N PRO A 92 4.38 6.36 18.12
CA PRO A 92 4.27 7.65 18.80
C PRO A 92 3.58 8.69 17.89
N ASP A 93 2.94 9.69 18.51
CA ASP A 93 2.26 10.80 17.81
C ASP A 93 1.30 10.35 16.69
N ASN A 94 0.57 9.26 16.95
CA ASN A 94 -0.24 8.53 15.97
C ASN A 94 -1.56 9.21 15.51
N ALA A 95 -1.77 10.47 15.85
CA ALA A 95 -2.99 11.18 15.48
C ALA A 95 -3.10 11.31 13.94
N GLY A 96 -4.08 10.63 13.33
CA GLY A 96 -4.39 10.72 11.91
C GLY A 96 -3.44 9.99 10.95
N ILE A 97 -2.36 9.35 11.44
CA ILE A 97 -1.39 8.67 10.57
C ILE A 97 -1.97 7.41 9.92
N ALA A 98 -2.89 6.72 10.60
CA ALA A 98 -3.60 5.56 10.04
C ALA A 98 -4.49 5.97 8.86
N ASP A 99 -5.26 7.05 9.02
CA ASP A 99 -6.11 7.60 7.97
C ASP A 99 -5.29 8.06 6.76
N ALA A 100 -4.15 8.70 7.01
CA ALA A 100 -3.23 9.12 5.95
C ALA A 100 -2.67 7.92 5.17
N ALA A 101 -2.25 6.85 5.88
CA ALA A 101 -1.76 5.62 5.27
C ALA A 101 -2.85 4.91 4.45
N ILE A 102 -4.06 4.76 4.99
CA ILE A 102 -5.22 4.20 4.28
C ILE A 102 -5.56 5.05 3.05
N GLY A 103 -5.57 6.37 3.17
CA GLY A 103 -5.83 7.29 2.07
C GLY A 103 -4.84 7.14 0.90
N ARG A 104 -3.56 6.91 1.20
CA ARG A 104 -2.52 6.66 0.18
C ARG A 104 -2.65 5.28 -0.45
N LEU A 105 -3.04 4.25 0.32
CA LEU A 105 -3.38 2.93 -0.24
C LEU A 105 -4.55 3.03 -1.22
N GLN A 106 -5.63 3.72 -0.84
CA GLN A 106 -6.78 3.93 -1.71
C GLN A 106 -6.44 4.78 -2.94
N ALA A 107 -5.55 5.77 -2.81
CA ALA A 107 -5.06 6.54 -3.95
C ALA A 107 -4.29 5.66 -4.94
N PHE A 108 -3.48 4.73 -4.45
CA PHE A 108 -2.83 3.74 -5.30
C PHE A 108 -3.87 2.87 -6.02
N HIS A 109 -4.89 2.35 -5.33
CA HIS A 109 -5.96 1.57 -5.98
C HIS A 109 -6.71 2.38 -7.04
N ARG A 110 -7.04 3.65 -6.79
CA ARG A 110 -7.67 4.53 -7.79
C ARG A 110 -6.78 4.80 -9.00
N SER A 111 -5.45 4.76 -8.83
CA SER A 111 -4.50 4.92 -9.94
C SER A 111 -4.35 3.67 -10.81
N LEU A 112 -4.71 2.51 -10.27
CA LEU A 112 -4.87 1.32 -11.10
C LEU A 112 -6.11 1.59 -11.94
N SER A 113 -6.00 1.50 -13.27
CA SER A 113 -7.10 1.73 -14.21
C SER A 113 -8.23 0.67 -14.11
N THR A 114 -8.70 0.40 -12.89
CA THR A 114 -9.75 -0.57 -12.52
C THR A 114 -11.10 0.11 -12.35
N SER A 115 -11.17 1.45 -12.33
CA SER A 115 -12.43 2.21 -12.29
C SER A 115 -13.16 2.11 -13.62
N ALA A 116 -14.44 1.70 -13.59
CA ALA A 116 -15.37 1.58 -14.71
C ALA A 116 -15.29 2.77 -15.67
#